data_AF-A0A4Q3WDR5-F1
#
_entry.id   AF-A0A4Q3WDR5-F1
#
_cell.length_a   1.000
_cell.length_b   1.000
_cell.length_c   1.000
_cell.angle_alpha   90.00
_cell.angle_beta   90.00
_cell.angle_gamma   90.00
#
_symmetry.space_group_name_H-M   'P 1'
#
loop_
_entity.id
_entity.type
_entity.pdbx_description
1 polymer ?
#
loop_
_entity_poly.entity_id
_entity_poly.type
_entity_poly.pdbx_seq_one_letter_code
_entity_poly.pdbx_strand_id
1 'polypeptide(L)'
;MHMSLPEPLAKADLTRPFVYDRRYGVFYVPSGYHQHAMSILLAFRHGHTKGIAVAEHLGLEFSHETADEWLRTTPRACFLNSAGKSVLAGNRDSLSIIERRMIGRKISYAFE
;
A
#
# COMPACT_ATOMS: atom_id res chain seq x y z
N MET A 1 7.91 4.32 -13.52
CA MET A 1 6.83 3.44 -12.98
C MET A 1 5.51 4.15 -13.15
N HIS A 2 4.49 3.52 -13.74
CA HIS A 2 3.13 4.07 -13.80
C HIS A 2 2.21 3.30 -12.85
N MET A 3 1.81 3.97 -11.78
CA MET A 3 0.68 3.58 -10.94
C MET A 3 -0.61 4.04 -11.63
N SER A 4 -1.71 3.28 -11.52
CA SER A 4 -2.99 3.74 -12.05
C SER A 4 -3.52 4.96 -11.30
N LEU A 5 -4.54 5.63 -11.85
CA LEU A 5 -5.41 6.45 -11.00
C LEU A 5 -6.15 5.56 -10.00
N PRO A 6 -6.48 6.06 -8.80
CA PRO A 6 -7.12 5.25 -7.79
C PRO A 6 -8.57 4.95 -8.15
N GLU A 7 -8.99 3.72 -7.88
CA GLU A 7 -10.38 3.29 -7.99
C GLU A 7 -11.02 3.13 -6.61
N PRO A 8 -12.33 3.39 -6.45
CA PRO A 8 -13.03 3.06 -5.22
C PRO A 8 -12.93 1.57 -4.90
N LEU A 9 -12.67 1.21 -3.63
CA LEU A 9 -12.54 -0.19 -3.19
C LEU A 9 -13.72 -1.08 -3.64
N ALA A 10 -14.94 -0.52 -3.70
CA ALA A 10 -16.15 -1.23 -4.10
C ALA A 10 -16.19 -1.61 -5.60
N LYS A 11 -15.36 -0.96 -6.43
CA LYS A 11 -15.32 -1.15 -7.89
C LYS A 11 -14.04 -1.80 -8.37
N ALA A 12 -13.02 -1.84 -7.52
CA ALA A 12 -11.71 -2.35 -7.87
C ALA A 12 -11.72 -3.87 -8.05
N ASP A 13 -11.13 -4.34 -9.14
CA ASP A 13 -10.68 -5.72 -9.31
C ASP A 13 -9.48 -6.02 -8.38
N LEU A 14 -9.71 -6.75 -7.29
CA LEU A 14 -8.70 -7.09 -6.28
C LEU A 14 -7.95 -8.40 -6.57
N THR A 15 -8.06 -8.93 -7.79
CA THR A 15 -7.32 -10.13 -8.22
C THR A 15 -5.92 -9.81 -8.72
N ARG A 16 -5.70 -8.57 -9.15
CA ARG A 16 -4.43 -8.05 -9.68
C ARG A 16 -3.63 -7.30 -8.60
N PRO A 17 -2.30 -7.18 -8.73
CA PRO A 17 -1.48 -6.49 -7.74
C PRO A 17 -1.93 -5.05 -7.53
N PHE A 18 -2.05 -4.64 -6.27
CA PHE A 18 -2.58 -3.33 -5.90
C PHE A 18 -1.98 -2.80 -4.60
N VAL A 19 -2.10 -1.49 -4.40
CA VAL A 19 -1.91 -0.78 -3.13
C VAL A 19 -3.20 -0.04 -2.81
N TYR A 20 -3.73 -0.22 -1.60
CA TYR A 20 -4.97 0.41 -1.14
C TYR A 20 -4.65 1.38 -0.02
N ASP A 21 -5.14 2.61 -0.16
CA ASP A 21 -5.21 3.64 0.87
C ASP A 21 -6.65 4.14 0.95
N ARG A 22 -7.27 4.07 2.13
CA ARG A 22 -8.67 4.52 2.30
C ARG A 22 -8.94 5.95 1.84
N ARG A 23 -7.94 6.83 1.90
CA ARG A 23 -8.07 8.25 1.51
C ARG A 23 -8.25 8.41 0.01
N TYR A 24 -7.63 7.54 -0.77
CA TYR A 24 -7.53 7.69 -2.23
C TYR A 24 -8.27 6.58 -2.97
N GLY A 25 -8.16 5.34 -2.51
CA GLY A 25 -8.70 4.16 -3.16
C GLY A 25 -7.63 3.11 -3.44
N VAL A 26 -7.91 2.27 -4.43
CA VAL A 26 -7.06 1.17 -4.88
C VAL A 26 -6.26 1.64 -6.10
N PHE A 27 -4.95 1.57 -5.98
CA PHE A 27 -4.01 1.83 -7.06
C PHE A 27 -3.50 0.49 -7.61
N TYR A 28 -3.63 0.27 -8.92
CA TYR A 28 -3.00 -0.87 -9.56
C TYR A 28 -1.51 -0.60 -9.77
N VAL A 29 -0.71 -1.64 -9.47
CA VAL A 29 0.74 -1.57 -9.58
C VAL A 29 1.24 -2.69 -10.49
N PRO A 30 2.22 -2.41 -11.38
CA PRO A 30 2.89 -3.48 -12.12
C PRO A 30 3.60 -4.46 -11.18
N SER A 31 3.80 -5.69 -11.64
CA SER A 31 4.51 -6.73 -10.87
C SER A 31 5.87 -6.25 -10.38
N GLY A 32 6.15 -6.43 -9.09
CA GLY A 32 7.39 -5.98 -8.46
C GLY A 32 7.43 -4.52 -8.00
N TYR A 33 6.43 -3.69 -8.31
CA TYR A 33 6.49 -2.24 -8.04
C TYR A 33 5.69 -1.74 -6.82
N HIS A 34 5.04 -2.62 -6.06
CA HIS A 34 4.26 -2.24 -4.88
C HIS A 34 5.04 -1.40 -3.87
N GLN A 35 6.29 -1.77 -3.56
CA GLN A 35 7.14 -1.01 -2.62
C GLN A 35 7.37 0.42 -3.12
N HIS A 36 7.73 0.59 -4.39
CA HIS A 36 7.89 1.92 -4.98
C HIS A 36 6.60 2.75 -4.93
N ALA A 37 5.42 2.15 -5.18
CA ALA A 37 4.14 2.86 -5.04
C ALA A 37 3.92 3.33 -3.60
N MET A 38 4.15 2.44 -2.62
CA MET A 38 4.01 2.75 -1.20
C MET A 38 4.98 3.87 -0.78
N SER A 39 6.24 3.83 -1.22
CA SER A 39 7.20 4.92 -1.00
C SER A 39 6.77 6.24 -1.62
N ILE A 40 6.13 6.23 -2.80
CA ILE A 40 5.60 7.45 -3.43
C ILE A 40 4.40 8.01 -2.64
N LEU A 41 3.49 7.15 -2.18
CA LEU A 41 2.37 7.57 -1.34
C LEU A 41 2.85 8.15 0.00
N LEU A 42 3.90 7.56 0.58
CA LEU A 42 4.59 8.13 1.73
C LEU A 42 5.19 9.49 1.41
N ALA A 43 5.87 9.62 0.27
CA ALA A 43 6.47 10.89 -0.15
C ALA A 43 5.42 12.01 -0.26
N PHE A 44 4.27 11.75 -0.87
CA PHE A 44 3.19 12.74 -0.97
C PHE A 44 2.70 13.22 0.40
N ARG A 45 2.66 12.32 1.40
CA ARG A 45 2.28 12.69 2.77
C ARG A 45 3.28 13.63 3.45
N HIS A 46 4.54 13.61 3.01
CA HIS A 46 5.62 14.48 3.48
C HIS A 46 5.88 15.67 2.55
N GLY A 47 5.01 15.93 1.56
CA GLY A 47 5.17 17.05 0.63
C GLY A 47 6.23 16.83 -0.46
N HIS A 48 6.66 15.59 -0.68
CA HIS A 48 7.63 15.21 -1.69
C HIS A 48 6.96 14.51 -2.88
N THR A 49 7.58 14.59 -4.06
CA THR A 49 7.07 13.96 -5.30
C THR A 49 7.82 12.68 -5.69
N LYS A 50 8.87 12.31 -4.95
CA LYS A 50 9.72 11.15 -5.22
C LYS A 50 9.91 10.31 -3.97
N GLY A 51 9.83 8.99 -4.10
CA GLY A 51 10.05 8.05 -3.00
C GLY A 51 11.46 8.15 -2.39
N ILE A 52 12.48 8.43 -3.19
CA ILE A 52 13.85 8.62 -2.66
C ILE A 52 13.97 9.84 -1.75
N ALA A 53 13.22 10.92 -2.03
CA ALA A 53 13.26 12.13 -1.22
C ALA A 53 12.67 11.89 0.18
N VAL A 54 11.65 11.04 0.30
CA VAL A 54 11.11 10.69 1.62
C VAL A 54 12.01 9.71 2.37
N ALA A 55 12.75 8.85 1.65
CA ALA A 55 13.77 7.99 2.23
C ALA A 55 14.88 8.83 2.89
N GLU A 56 15.41 9.81 2.16
CA GLU A 56 16.40 10.78 2.68
C GLU A 56 15.83 11.60 3.85
N HIS A 57 14.59 12.07 3.73
CA HIS A 57 13.92 12.86 4.77
C HIS A 57 13.74 12.09 6.09
N LEU A 58 13.46 10.79 6.02
CA LEU A 58 13.21 9.93 7.19
C LEU A 58 14.45 9.15 7.64
N GLY A 59 15.56 9.21 6.89
CA GLY A 59 16.75 8.39 7.16
C GLY A 59 16.50 6.89 6.97
N LEU A 60 15.69 6.52 5.96
CA LEU A 60 15.31 5.16 5.63
C LEU A 60 15.89 4.71 4.28
N GLU A 61 16.00 3.41 4.07
CA GLU A 61 16.36 2.81 2.79
C GLU A 61 15.20 2.81 1.80
N PHE A 62 15.49 3.23 0.56
CA PHE A 62 14.56 3.16 -0.56
C PHE A 62 14.69 1.82 -1.32
N SER A 63 13.63 1.10 -1.67
CA SER A 63 12.19 1.34 -1.41
C SER A 63 11.61 0.47 -0.28
N HIS A 64 12.40 -0.44 0.30
CA HIS A 64 11.85 -1.44 1.23
C HIS A 64 11.43 -0.82 2.56
N GLU A 65 12.32 -0.10 3.26
CA GLU A 65 12.02 0.47 4.57
C GLU A 65 10.95 1.57 4.47
N THR A 66 10.97 2.37 3.40
CA THR A 66 9.91 3.36 3.14
C THR A 66 8.55 2.72 2.86
N ALA A 67 8.49 1.55 2.23
CA ALA A 67 7.24 0.83 2.04
C ALA A 67 6.71 0.26 3.36
N ASP A 68 7.59 -0.31 4.19
CA ASP A 68 7.23 -0.81 5.52
C ASP A 68 6.74 0.32 6.43
N GLU A 69 7.44 1.47 6.40
CA GLU A 69 7.05 2.66 7.14
C GLU A 69 5.69 3.19 6.68
N TRP A 70 5.44 3.22 5.37
CA TRP A 70 4.13 3.58 4.84
C TRP A 70 3.04 2.65 5.38
N LEU A 71 3.26 1.34 5.34
CA LEU A 71 2.26 0.36 5.78
C LEU A 71 2.02 0.40 7.29
N ARG A 72 3.07 0.69 8.07
CA ARG A 72 3.02 0.81 9.53
C ARG A 72 2.26 2.05 9.99
N THR A 73 2.46 3.17 9.29
CA THR A 73 1.94 4.48 9.71
C THR A 73 0.69 4.93 8.96
N THR A 74 0.29 4.21 7.91
CA THR A 74 -0.94 4.51 7.17
C THR A 74 -2.06 3.62 7.68
N PRO A 75 -2.95 4.14 8.54
CA PRO A 75 -4.13 3.38 8.94
C PRO A 75 -4.99 3.16 7.71
N ARG A 76 -5.74 2.05 7.69
CA ARG A 76 -6.68 1.77 6.60
C ARG A 76 -5.98 1.55 5.26
N ALA A 77 -4.80 0.93 5.30
CA ALA A 77 -4.00 0.58 4.15
C ALA A 77 -3.73 -0.93 4.08
N CYS A 78 -3.60 -1.43 2.86
CA CYS A 78 -3.13 -2.78 2.57
C CYS A 78 -2.60 -2.87 1.14
N PHE A 79 -1.96 -3.97 0.78
CA PHE A 79 -1.52 -4.20 -0.59
C PHE A 79 -1.56 -5.68 -0.94
N LEU A 80 -1.58 -5.97 -2.24
CA LEU A 80 -1.33 -7.27 -2.81
C LEU A 80 -0.14 -7.16 -3.75
N ASN A 81 0.95 -7.89 -3.48
CA ASN A 81 2.06 -7.98 -4.41
C ASN A 81 1.83 -9.10 -5.43
N SER A 82 2.61 -9.08 -6.51
CA SER A 82 2.50 -10.04 -7.62
C SER A 82 2.87 -11.48 -7.25
N ALA A 83 3.60 -11.70 -6.16
CA ALA A 83 3.97 -13.03 -5.68
C ALA A 83 3.00 -13.56 -4.60
N GLY A 84 2.11 -12.71 -4.10
CA GLY A 84 1.38 -12.91 -2.86
C GLY A 84 0.07 -13.67 -3.06
N LYS A 85 -0.14 -14.71 -2.23
CA LYS A 85 -1.42 -15.42 -2.17
C LYS A 85 -2.46 -14.67 -1.32
N SER A 86 -2.01 -13.85 -0.37
CA SER A 86 -2.83 -13.06 0.56
C SER A 86 -2.59 -11.56 0.42
N VAL A 87 -3.57 -10.77 0.80
CA VAL A 87 -3.43 -9.31 0.96
C VAL A 87 -2.68 -9.05 2.27
N LEU A 88 -1.73 -8.12 2.25
CA LEU A 88 -0.92 -7.72 3.40
C LEU A 88 -1.41 -6.38 3.95
N ALA A 89 -1.66 -6.33 5.25
CA ALA A 89 -1.94 -5.12 6.01
C ALA A 89 -0.85 -4.91 7.07
N GLY A 90 -0.75 -3.72 7.64
CA GLY A 90 0.24 -3.45 8.70
C GLY A 90 0.05 -4.34 9.92
N ASN A 91 -1.12 -4.25 10.55
CA ASN A 91 -1.50 -5.00 11.74
C ASN A 91 -3.01 -5.32 11.74
N ARG A 92 -3.49 -5.99 12.80
CA ARG A 92 -4.90 -6.40 12.93
C ARG A 92 -5.90 -5.24 12.93
N ASP A 93 -5.47 -4.07 13.36
CA ASP A 93 -6.32 -2.87 13.44
C ASP A 93 -6.24 -2.01 12.17
N SER A 94 -5.39 -2.39 11.22
CA SER A 94 -5.17 -1.62 9.99
C SER A 94 -6.41 -1.55 9.10
N LEU A 95 -7.28 -2.56 9.10
CA LEU A 95 -8.49 -2.59 8.28
C LEU A 95 -9.75 -2.67 9.16
N SER A 96 -10.85 -2.04 8.73
CA SER A 96 -12.16 -2.31 9.31
C SER A 96 -12.70 -3.69 8.95
N ILE A 97 -13.70 -4.12 9.71
CA ILE A 97 -14.57 -5.25 9.35
C ILE A 97 -15.15 -5.09 7.94
N ILE A 98 -15.60 -3.88 7.56
CA ILE A 98 -16.20 -3.63 6.24
C ILE A 98 -15.16 -3.80 5.13
N GLU A 99 -13.98 -3.18 5.25
CA GLU A 99 -12.92 -3.34 4.25
C GLU A 99 -12.46 -4.78 4.13
N ARG A 100 -12.29 -5.49 5.25
CA ARG A 100 -11.95 -6.92 5.23
C ARG A 100 -12.97 -7.73 4.43
N ARG A 101 -14.27 -7.46 4.64
CA ARG A 101 -15.35 -8.10 3.88
C ARG A 101 -15.31 -7.75 2.40
N MET A 102 -15.09 -6.47 2.06
CA MET A 102 -15.00 -6.01 0.67
C MET A 102 -13.78 -6.58 -0.05
N ILE A 103 -12.65 -6.70 0.64
CA ILE A 103 -11.43 -7.30 0.08
C ILE A 103 -11.65 -8.78 -0.24
N GLY A 104 -12.46 -9.48 0.57
CA GLY A 104 -12.92 -10.84 0.25
C GLY A 104 -11.79 -11.88 0.15
N ARG A 105 -10.60 -11.57 0.67
CA ARG A 105 -9.40 -12.41 0.59
C ARG A 105 -8.77 -12.60 1.97
N LYS A 106 -7.95 -13.64 2.09
CA LYS A 106 -7.09 -13.84 3.27
C LYS A 106 -6.23 -12.60 3.48
N ILE A 107 -6.33 -12.02 4.67
CA ILE A 107 -5.47 -10.93 5.13
C ILE A 107 -4.35 -11.53 5.99
N SER A 108 -3.12 -11.15 5.69
CA SER A 108 -1.93 -11.40 6.49
C SER A 108 -1.42 -10.06 7.03
N TYR A 109 -0.71 -10.09 8.15
CA TYR A 109 -0.20 -8.89 8.82
C TYR A 109 1.32 -8.87 8.73
N ALA A 110 1.86 -7.73 8.32
CA ALA A 110 3.30 -7.55 8.16
C ALA A 110 4.01 -7.31 9.52
N PHE A 111 3.28 -6.75 10.49
CA PHE A 111 3.75 -6.44 11.82
C PHE A 111 2.82 -7.10 12.86
N GLU A 112 3.38 -7.47 14.02
CA GLU A 112 2.67 -8.13 15.12
C GLU A 112 1.56 -7.26 15.73
#